data_AF-D3CXY9-F1
#
_entry.id   AF-D3CXY9-F1
#
_cell.length_a   1.000
_cell.length_b   1.000
_cell.length_c   1.000
_cell.angle_alpha   90.00
_cell.angle_beta   90.00
_cell.angle_gamma   90.00
#
_symmetry.space_group_name_H-M   'P 1'
#
loop_
_entity.id
_entity.type
_entity.pdbx_description
1 polymer ?
#
loop_
_entity_poly.entity_id
_entity_poly.type
_entity_poly.pdbx_seq_one_letter_code
_entity_poly.pdbx_strand_id
1 'polypeptide(L)'
;MPTRTDSSRAGREPTLGELVALATRDMSLLIRQEIELAKAELARQAVSAGLGAGFLVVAAGLGFGALIAGTIFLGELFTWAGMERFWAYLLTAVLYLALAGLLVVFALTRFKKLSPPERTIQTVRDDIAWLRRPTGGSGAARTGQGTAEVGSAPAGPGSAVAGPAVAGPAAAE
;
A
#
# COMPACT_ATOMS: atom_id res chain seq x y z
N MET A 1 25.04 -42.13 29.96
CA MET A 1 24.40 -40.85 30.31
C MET A 1 24.40 -40.75 31.84
N PRO A 2 24.96 -39.69 32.45
CA PRO A 2 24.25 -38.42 32.77
C PRO A 2 25.02 -37.18 32.26
N THR A 3 24.40 -36.27 31.49
CA THR A 3 23.77 -34.98 31.90
C THR A 3 24.66 -34.08 32.77
N ARG A 4 25.41 -33.19 32.10
CA ARG A 4 26.08 -32.05 32.72
C ARG A 4 25.01 -31.09 33.24
N THR A 5 25.00 -30.93 34.56
CA THR A 5 24.21 -29.98 35.34
C THR A 5 24.86 -28.59 35.25
N ASP A 6 24.28 -27.69 34.47
CA ASP A 6 24.55 -26.25 34.57
C ASP A 6 23.64 -25.66 35.66
N SER A 7 23.93 -25.98 36.93
CA SER A 7 23.12 -25.57 38.10
C SER A 7 23.82 -24.56 39.01
N SER A 8 24.76 -23.74 38.50
CA SER A 8 25.45 -22.70 39.28
C SER A 8 24.79 -21.31 39.25
N ARG A 9 23.53 -21.18 38.79
CA ARG A 9 22.71 -19.95 38.93
C ARG A 9 21.43 -20.12 39.78
N ALA A 10 21.15 -21.31 40.29
CA ALA A 10 19.93 -21.57 41.07
C ALA A 10 20.13 -21.10 42.52
N GLY A 11 19.69 -19.88 42.84
CA GLY A 11 19.63 -19.40 44.23
C GLY A 11 19.61 -17.89 44.46
N ARG A 12 19.80 -17.06 43.42
CA ARG A 12 19.68 -15.60 43.54
C ARG A 12 18.51 -15.12 42.69
N GLU A 13 17.52 -14.49 43.31
CA GLU A 13 16.45 -13.81 42.58
C GLU A 13 17.09 -12.76 41.65
N PRO A 14 16.70 -12.71 40.37
CA PRO A 14 17.17 -11.68 39.45
C PRO A 14 16.89 -10.32 40.07
N THR A 15 17.93 -9.48 40.15
CA THR A 15 17.74 -8.13 40.66
C THR A 15 16.81 -7.36 39.71
N LEU A 16 16.09 -6.35 40.23
CA LEU A 16 15.19 -5.53 39.41
C LEU A 16 15.91 -4.95 38.16
N GLY A 17 17.19 -4.61 38.32
CA GLY A 17 18.05 -4.16 37.22
C GLY A 17 18.35 -5.23 36.16
N GLU A 18 18.52 -6.51 36.56
CA GLU A 18 18.67 -7.63 35.63
C GLU A 18 17.37 -7.92 34.85
N LEU A 19 16.20 -7.80 35.50
CA LEU A 19 14.90 -7.97 34.84
C LEU A 19 14.61 -6.87 33.82
N VAL A 20 14.89 -5.61 34.17
CA VAL A 20 14.74 -4.47 33.25
C VAL A 20 15.73 -4.57 32.09
N ALA A 21 16.97 -4.99 32.34
CA ALA A 21 17.96 -5.21 31.31
C ALA A 21 17.56 -6.35 30.35
N LEU A 22 16.98 -7.44 30.86
CA LEU A 22 16.42 -8.54 30.06
C LEU A 22 15.24 -8.07 29.19
N ALA A 23 14.25 -7.40 29.79
CA ALA A 23 13.09 -6.90 29.05
C ALA A 23 13.47 -5.90 27.94
N THR A 24 14.41 -5.00 28.22
CA THR A 24 14.91 -4.03 27.23
C THR A 24 15.65 -4.73 26.08
N ARG A 25 16.42 -5.77 26.39
CA ARG A 25 17.11 -6.58 25.39
C ARG A 25 16.13 -7.34 24.51
N ASP A 26 15.07 -7.92 25.08
CA ASP A 26 14.06 -8.67 24.33
C ASP A 26 13.23 -7.73 23.43
N MET A 27 12.85 -6.55 23.93
CA MET A 27 12.22 -5.52 23.11
C MET A 27 13.11 -5.08 21.95
N SER A 28 14.41 -4.89 22.20
CA SER A 28 15.38 -4.55 21.16
C SER A 28 15.52 -5.65 20.10
N LEU A 29 15.41 -6.92 20.50
CA LEU A 29 15.41 -8.05 19.57
C LEU A 29 14.15 -8.07 18.69
N LEU A 30 12.96 -7.85 19.25
CA LEU A 30 11.71 -7.80 18.48
C LEU A 30 11.73 -6.67 17.45
N ILE A 31 12.15 -5.46 17.84
CA ILE A 31 12.25 -4.33 16.92
C ILE A 31 13.21 -4.65 15.77
N ARG A 32 14.36 -5.25 16.09
CA ARG A 32 15.34 -5.62 15.06
C ARG A 32 14.77 -6.68 14.11
N GLN A 33 14.04 -7.66 14.61
CA GLN A 33 13.38 -8.69 13.79
C GLN A 33 12.31 -8.08 12.87
N GLU A 34 11.49 -7.15 13.37
CA GLU A 34 10.48 -6.47 12.56
C GLU A 34 11.12 -5.65 11.43
N ILE A 35 12.24 -4.97 11.73
CA ILE A 35 13.02 -4.26 10.71
C ILE A 35 13.64 -5.23 9.70
N GLU A 36 14.17 -6.36 10.14
CA GLU A 36 14.74 -7.39 9.25
C GLU A 36 13.65 -8.00 8.34
N LEU A 37 12.45 -8.22 8.87
CA LEU A 37 11.28 -8.66 8.09
C LEU A 37 10.86 -7.60 7.07
N ALA A 38 10.66 -6.36 7.51
CA ALA A 38 10.27 -5.25 6.64
C ALA A 38 11.31 -5.01 5.55
N LYS A 39 12.61 -5.14 5.86
CA LYS A 39 13.69 -5.09 4.86
C LYS A 39 13.59 -6.23 3.86
N ALA A 40 13.33 -7.46 4.32
CA ALA A 40 13.18 -8.61 3.44
C ALA A 40 11.96 -8.46 2.51
N GLU A 41 10.84 -7.95 3.02
CA GLU A 41 9.65 -7.69 2.23
C GLU A 41 9.88 -6.55 1.23
N LEU A 42 10.46 -5.44 1.66
CA LEU A 42 10.81 -4.33 0.78
C LEU A 42 11.80 -4.76 -0.31
N ALA A 43 12.78 -5.61 0.00
CA ALA A 43 13.71 -6.14 -0.99
C ALA A 43 12.98 -6.99 -2.05
N ARG A 44 12.04 -7.85 -1.64
CA ARG A 44 11.20 -8.63 -2.58
C ARG A 44 10.33 -7.71 -3.44
N GLN A 45 9.69 -6.71 -2.83
CA GLN A 45 8.90 -5.72 -3.55
C GLN A 45 9.77 -4.94 -4.54
N ALA A 46 10.95 -4.49 -4.15
CA ALA A 46 11.88 -3.75 -4.99
C ALA A 46 12.34 -4.55 -6.22
N VAL A 47 12.60 -5.85 -6.08
CA VAL A 47 12.94 -6.72 -7.21
C VAL A 47 11.76 -6.82 -8.17
N SER A 48 10.55 -7.07 -7.67
CA SER A 48 9.35 -7.17 -8.52
C SER A 48 9.02 -5.85 -9.23
N ALA A 49 9.14 -4.72 -8.52
CA ALA A 49 8.95 -3.39 -9.07
C ALA A 49 10.04 -3.06 -10.09
N GLY A 50 11.29 -3.46 -9.85
CA GLY A 50 12.41 -3.30 -10.76
C GLY A 50 12.24 -4.09 -12.06
N LEU A 51 11.79 -5.35 -11.97
CA LEU A 51 11.41 -6.16 -13.13
C LEU A 51 10.27 -5.52 -13.91
N GLY A 52 9.20 -5.09 -13.23
CA GLY A 52 8.07 -4.41 -13.84
C GLY A 52 8.49 -3.12 -14.56
N ALA A 53 9.30 -2.29 -13.91
CA ALA A 53 9.86 -1.07 -14.50
C ALA A 53 10.74 -1.39 -15.72
N GLY A 54 11.59 -2.42 -15.63
CA GLY A 54 12.42 -2.88 -16.75
C GLY A 54 11.58 -3.28 -17.97
N PHE A 55 10.53 -4.09 -17.76
CA PHE A 55 9.61 -4.45 -18.85
C PHE A 55 8.88 -3.24 -19.42
N LEU A 56 8.48 -2.26 -18.59
CA LEU A 56 7.85 -1.04 -19.07
C LEU A 56 8.80 -0.21 -19.94
N VAL A 57 10.10 -0.12 -19.61
CA VAL A 57 11.08 0.58 -20.45
C VAL A 57 11.21 -0.11 -21.81
N VAL A 58 11.33 -1.44 -21.83
CA VAL A 58 11.42 -2.21 -23.08
C VAL A 58 10.13 -2.08 -23.90
N ALA A 59 8.97 -2.21 -23.26
CA ALA A 59 7.68 -2.06 -23.91
C ALA A 59 7.47 -0.64 -24.47
N ALA A 60 7.89 0.39 -23.74
CA ALA A 60 7.86 1.77 -24.22
C ALA A 60 8.78 1.96 -25.44
N GLY A 61 9.99 1.42 -25.40
CA GLY A 61 10.93 1.46 -26.53
C GLY A 61 10.40 0.75 -27.76
N LEU A 62 9.88 -0.47 -27.61
CA LEU A 62 9.25 -1.24 -28.69
C LEU A 62 8.00 -0.55 -29.23
N GLY A 63 7.15 -0.02 -28.34
CA GLY A 63 5.96 0.74 -28.72
C GLY A 63 6.30 2.00 -29.50
N PHE A 64 7.36 2.72 -29.10
CA PHE A 64 7.85 3.88 -29.83
C PHE A 64 8.40 3.50 -31.22
N GLY A 65 9.20 2.43 -31.32
CA GLY A 65 9.67 1.91 -32.60
C GLY A 65 8.54 1.47 -33.51
N ALA A 66 7.55 0.76 -32.97
CA ALA A 66 6.35 0.35 -33.68
C ALA A 66 5.51 1.55 -34.15
N LEU A 67 5.44 2.63 -33.37
CA LEU A 67 4.75 3.87 -33.76
C LEU A 67 5.44 4.52 -34.98
N ILE A 68 6.78 4.58 -35.00
CA ILE A 68 7.53 5.10 -36.15
C ILE A 68 7.29 4.22 -37.39
N ALA A 69 7.49 2.91 -37.25
CA ALA A 69 7.27 1.96 -38.35
C ALA A 69 5.82 2.01 -38.86
N GLY A 70 4.84 2.08 -37.95
CA GLY A 70 3.42 2.22 -38.25
C GLY A 70 3.10 3.54 -38.95
N THR A 71 3.76 4.64 -38.58
CA THR A 71 3.62 5.94 -39.26
C THR A 71 4.09 5.87 -40.71
N ILE A 72 5.25 5.28 -40.94
CA ILE A 72 5.80 5.09 -42.29
C ILE A 72 4.87 4.17 -43.09
N PHE A 73 4.47 3.05 -42.50
CA PHE A 73 3.56 2.09 -43.12
C PHE A 73 2.23 2.73 -43.51
N LEU A 74 1.61 3.53 -42.64
CA LEU A 74 0.32 4.16 -42.93
C LEU A 74 0.43 5.22 -44.03
N GLY A 75 1.50 6.03 -44.02
CA GLY A 75 1.79 6.96 -45.11
C GLY A 75 2.01 6.25 -46.43
N GLU A 76 2.76 5.15 -46.44
CA GLU A 76 3.00 4.38 -47.65
C GLU A 76 1.76 3.61 -48.12
N LEU A 77 0.90 3.17 -47.20
CA LEU A 77 -0.38 2.54 -47.51
C LEU A 77 -1.32 3.51 -48.24
N PHE A 78 -1.41 4.77 -47.79
CA PHE A 78 -2.17 5.80 -48.50
C PHE A 78 -1.53 6.17 -49.84
N THR A 79 -0.21 6.19 -49.91
CA THR A 79 0.52 6.42 -51.17
C THR A 79 0.22 5.29 -52.17
N TRP A 80 0.24 4.04 -51.71
CA TRP A 80 -0.12 2.86 -52.49
C TRP A 80 -1.59 2.89 -52.95
N ALA A 81 -2.49 3.48 -52.15
CA ALA A 81 -3.88 3.71 -52.53
C ALA A 81 -4.07 4.83 -53.58
N GLY A 82 -2.99 5.39 -54.14
CA GLY A 82 -3.01 6.39 -55.21
C GLY A 82 -2.97 7.83 -54.73
N MET A 83 -2.76 8.08 -53.43
CA MET A 83 -2.56 9.43 -52.91
C MET A 83 -1.13 9.91 -53.17
N GLU A 84 -0.97 11.19 -53.51
CA GLU A 84 0.36 11.80 -53.57
C GLU A 84 1.06 11.71 -52.20
N ARG A 85 2.35 11.39 -52.21
CA ARG A 85 3.06 10.95 -51.01
C ARG A 85 3.05 12.03 -49.93
N PHE A 86 3.17 13.30 -50.30
CA PHE A 86 3.13 14.39 -49.33
C PHE A 86 1.75 14.52 -48.65
N TRP A 87 0.64 14.33 -49.38
CA TRP A 87 -0.71 14.35 -48.80
C TRP A 87 -0.97 13.14 -47.91
N ALA A 88 -0.43 11.98 -48.28
CA ALA A 88 -0.53 10.75 -47.48
C ALA A 88 0.09 10.93 -46.09
N TYR A 89 1.31 11.46 -46.01
CA TYR A 89 1.97 11.70 -44.73
C TYR A 89 1.32 12.84 -43.93
N LEU A 90 0.79 13.87 -44.61
CA LEU A 90 0.02 14.91 -43.93
C LEU A 90 -1.26 14.34 -43.30
N LEU A 91 -2.01 13.51 -44.03
CA LEU A 91 -3.22 12.87 -43.52
C LEU A 91 -2.90 11.96 -42.33
N THR A 92 -1.86 11.13 -42.43
CA THR A 92 -1.38 10.31 -41.30
C THR A 92 -1.05 11.17 -40.07
N ALA A 93 -0.39 12.31 -40.24
CA ALA A 93 -0.11 13.22 -39.13
C ALA A 93 -1.40 13.80 -38.50
N VAL A 94 -2.37 14.20 -39.33
CA VAL A 94 -3.68 14.69 -38.86
C VAL A 94 -4.44 13.60 -38.11
N LEU A 95 -4.39 12.34 -38.56
CA LEU A 95 -5.01 11.21 -37.85
C LEU A 95 -4.40 11.01 -36.46
N TYR A 96 -3.07 11.08 -36.33
CA TYR A 96 -2.43 11.00 -35.02
C TYR A 96 -2.76 12.19 -34.12
N LEU A 97 -2.83 13.41 -34.65
CA LEU A 97 -3.26 14.58 -33.88
C LEU A 97 -4.71 14.46 -33.40
N ALA A 98 -5.61 13.96 -34.25
CA ALA A 98 -6.98 13.71 -33.87
C ALA A 98 -7.08 12.65 -32.75
N LEU A 99 -6.36 11.54 -32.90
CA LEU A 99 -6.28 10.49 -31.90
C LEU A 99 -5.70 11.02 -30.58
N ALA A 100 -4.60 11.77 -30.63
CA ALA A 100 -3.99 12.40 -29.44
C ALA A 100 -4.96 13.35 -28.75
N GLY A 101 -5.68 14.19 -29.52
CA GLY A 101 -6.72 15.08 -28.99
C GLY A 101 -7.83 14.31 -28.26
N LEU A 102 -8.31 13.20 -28.84
CA LEU A 102 -9.31 12.34 -28.21
C LEU A 102 -8.79 11.72 -26.90
N LEU A 103 -7.54 11.24 -26.88
CA LEU A 103 -6.90 10.68 -25.70
C LEU A 103 -6.74 11.72 -24.59
N VAL A 104 -6.35 12.96 -24.93
CA VAL A 104 -6.26 14.06 -23.97
C VAL A 104 -7.63 14.36 -23.35
N VAL A 105 -8.67 14.49 -24.17
CA VAL A 105 -10.04 14.71 -23.68
C VAL A 105 -10.46 13.56 -22.77
N PHE A 106 -10.22 12.31 -23.18
CA PHE A 106 -10.52 11.14 -22.36
C PHE A 106 -9.78 11.17 -21.02
N ALA A 107 -8.47 11.42 -21.02
CA ALA A 107 -7.67 11.52 -19.80
C ALA A 107 -8.19 12.61 -18.86
N LEU A 108 -8.48 13.81 -19.39
CA LEU A 108 -9.05 14.90 -18.61
C LEU A 108 -10.41 14.52 -18.02
N THR A 109 -11.28 13.84 -18.76
CA THR A 109 -12.58 13.39 -18.22
C THR A 109 -12.42 12.35 -17.11
N ARG A 110 -11.36 11.52 -17.15
CA ARG A 110 -11.09 10.54 -16.09
C ARG A 110 -10.48 11.20 -14.86
N PHE A 111 -9.53 12.10 -15.02
CA PHE A 111 -8.98 12.85 -13.89
C PHE A 111 -10.02 13.70 -13.19
N LYS A 112 -10.95 14.33 -13.93
CA LYS A 112 -12.06 15.09 -13.34
C LYS A 112 -13.05 14.23 -12.53
N LYS A 113 -13.09 12.91 -12.76
CA LYS A 113 -13.91 11.96 -11.99
C LYS A 113 -13.23 11.46 -10.73
N LEU A 114 -11.93 11.66 -10.59
CA LEU A 114 -11.20 11.35 -9.37
C LEU A 114 -11.33 12.54 -8.43
N SER A 115 -12.36 12.53 -7.58
CA SER A 115 -12.42 13.47 -6.46
C SER A 115 -11.16 13.27 -5.60
N PRO A 116 -10.45 14.35 -5.20
CA PRO A 116 -9.36 14.25 -4.25
C PRO A 116 -9.83 13.50 -2.99
N PRO A 117 -8.99 12.68 -2.33
CA PRO A 117 -9.38 11.98 -1.12
C PRO A 117 -9.63 12.99 0.02
N GLU A 118 -10.88 13.44 0.14
CA GLU A 118 -11.30 14.51 1.06
C GLU A 118 -10.96 14.18 2.51
N ARG A 119 -11.07 12.91 2.89
CA ARG A 119 -10.75 12.42 4.25
C ARG A 119 -9.26 12.53 4.56
N THR A 120 -8.39 12.10 3.63
CA THR A 120 -6.93 12.22 3.78
C THR A 120 -6.50 13.69 3.84
N ILE A 121 -7.11 14.54 3.03
CA ILE A 121 -6.83 15.98 3.03
C ILE A 121 -7.29 16.62 4.35
N GLN A 122 -8.43 16.22 4.90
CA GLN A 122 -8.92 16.70 6.19
C GLN A 122 -7.98 16.30 7.34
N THR A 123 -7.61 15.01 7.44
CA THR A 123 -6.69 14.55 8.48
C THR A 123 -5.35 15.28 8.44
N VAL A 124 -4.74 15.45 7.27
CA VAL A 124 -3.48 16.19 7.15
C VAL A 124 -3.65 17.67 7.52
N ARG A 125 -4.80 18.28 7.22
CA ARG A 125 -5.10 19.66 7.65
C ARG A 125 -5.27 19.76 9.15
N ASP A 126 -5.92 18.79 9.78
CA ASP A 126 -6.12 18.76 11.23
C ASP A 126 -4.79 18.56 11.96
N ASP A 127 -3.92 17.68 11.45
CA ASP A 127 -2.57 17.47 11.98
C ASP A 127 -1.71 18.73 11.86
N ILE A 128 -1.76 19.41 10.70
CA ILE A 128 -1.06 20.69 10.51
C ILE A 128 -1.67 21.78 11.40
N ALA A 129 -2.98 21.79 11.61
CA ALA A 129 -3.66 22.75 12.48
C ALA A 129 -3.27 22.53 13.95
N TRP A 130 -3.12 21.27 14.37
CA TRP A 130 -2.63 20.90 15.69
C TRP A 130 -1.15 21.31 15.89
N LEU A 131 -0.29 21.06 14.90
CA LEU A 131 1.12 21.48 14.92
C LEU A 131 1.31 23.01 14.88
N ARG A 132 0.39 23.75 14.25
CA ARG A 132 0.40 25.22 14.22
C ARG A 132 -0.06 25.86 15.54
N ARG A 133 -0.64 25.08 16.45
CA ARG A 133 -0.98 25.54 17.81
C ARG A 133 -0.36 24.65 18.89
N PRO A 134 0.98 24.65 19.06
CA PRO A 134 1.62 23.93 20.18
C PRO A 134 1.30 24.50 21.57
N THR A 135 0.50 25.56 21.68
CA THR A 135 0.20 26.25 22.93
C THR A 135 -1.28 26.19 23.26
N GLY A 136 -1.63 25.21 24.10
CA GLY A 136 -2.99 25.03 24.64
C GLY A 136 -3.14 23.86 25.62
N GLY A 137 -2.13 23.01 25.78
CA GLY A 137 -2.05 22.01 26.84
C GLY A 137 -1.31 22.52 28.06
N SER A 138 -1.72 23.65 28.63
CA SER A 138 -1.42 23.93 30.04
C SER A 138 -2.16 22.88 30.86
N GLY A 139 -1.42 22.12 31.67
CA GLY A 139 -2.01 21.23 32.65
C GLY A 139 -2.98 21.99 33.55
N ALA A 140 -4.22 21.51 33.62
CA ALA A 140 -5.15 21.87 34.67
C ALA A 140 -6.20 20.76 34.84
N ALA A 141 -6.02 20.01 35.94
CA ALA A 141 -7.05 19.43 36.78
C ALA A 141 -8.03 18.40 36.17
N ARG A 142 -7.80 17.13 36.55
CA ARG A 142 -8.80 16.36 37.33
C ARG A 142 -8.11 15.22 38.09
N THR A 143 -7.45 15.61 39.18
CA THR A 143 -7.19 14.73 40.33
C THR A 143 -8.27 15.02 41.37
N GLY A 144 -9.04 14.00 41.77
CA GLY A 144 -9.68 13.93 43.10
C GLY A 144 -11.15 14.35 43.24
N GLN A 145 -12.07 13.41 43.03
CA GLN A 145 -13.35 13.17 43.75
C GLN A 145 -14.04 12.00 43.01
N GLY A 146 -14.27 10.79 43.53
CA GLY A 146 -14.38 10.30 44.90
C GLY A 146 -15.84 10.03 45.21
N THR A 147 -16.36 8.82 44.92
CA THR A 147 -17.26 8.03 45.78
C THR A 147 -17.71 6.73 45.09
N ALA A 148 -17.78 5.70 45.91
CA ALA A 148 -18.12 4.31 45.63
C ALA A 148 -19.40 4.09 44.79
N GLU A 149 -19.34 3.11 43.90
CA GLU A 149 -20.45 2.16 43.78
C GLU A 149 -19.90 0.75 43.54
N VAL A 150 -20.14 -0.09 44.54
CA VAL A 150 -19.91 -1.52 44.58
C VAL A 150 -21.21 -2.19 44.17
N GLY A 151 -21.13 -3.22 43.32
CA GLY A 151 -22.25 -4.09 42.94
C GLY A 151 -22.79 -3.73 41.55
N SER A 152 -23.10 -4.65 40.65
CA SER A 152 -23.28 -6.09 40.77
C SER A 152 -23.35 -6.67 39.36
N ALA A 153 -22.56 -7.69 39.07
CA ALA A 153 -22.94 -8.67 38.05
C ALA A 153 -24.17 -9.45 38.55
N PRO A 154 -25.04 -9.91 37.64
CA PRO A 154 -25.12 -11.36 37.51
C PRO A 154 -25.21 -11.86 36.06
N ALA A 155 -24.78 -13.10 35.91
CA ALA A 155 -24.76 -13.94 34.72
C ALA A 155 -26.16 -14.41 34.27
N GLY A 156 -26.28 -14.84 33.01
CA GLY A 156 -27.38 -15.68 32.52
C GLY A 156 -27.40 -15.84 30.98
N PRO A 157 -27.92 -16.95 30.42
CA PRO A 157 -27.13 -17.81 29.53
C PRO A 157 -27.68 -18.00 28.10
N GLY A 158 -26.78 -18.43 27.19
CA GLY A 158 -27.01 -19.57 26.29
C GLY A 158 -27.78 -19.41 24.97
N SER A 159 -27.30 -20.16 23.96
CA SER A 159 -27.92 -20.54 22.67
C SER A 159 -27.95 -19.45 21.58
N ALA A 160 -27.64 -19.66 20.30
CA ALA A 160 -27.45 -20.85 19.45
C ALA A 160 -26.49 -20.45 18.29
N VAL A 161 -25.46 -21.21 17.91
CA VAL A 161 -25.48 -22.32 16.93
C VAL A 161 -26.46 -22.12 15.77
N ALA A 162 -25.95 -21.70 14.61
CA ALA A 162 -26.48 -22.06 13.29
C ALA A 162 -25.28 -22.25 12.35
N GLY A 163 -25.13 -23.48 11.84
CA GLY A 163 -24.00 -23.94 11.06
C GLY A 163 -23.97 -23.45 9.61
N PRO A 164 -22.94 -23.85 8.85
CA PRO A 164 -22.73 -23.43 7.47
C PRO A 164 -23.62 -24.20 6.50
N ALA A 165 -24.33 -23.50 5.61
CA ALA A 165 -24.98 -24.12 4.46
C ALA A 165 -23.95 -24.38 3.37
N VAL A 166 -23.68 -25.67 3.13
CA VAL A 166 -22.94 -26.21 1.99
C VAL A 166 -23.95 -26.62 0.91
N ALA A 167 -23.78 -26.09 -0.29
CA ALA A 167 -24.20 -26.68 -1.58
C ALA A 167 -23.29 -25.99 -2.62
N GLY A 168 -22.38 -26.64 -3.35
CA GLY A 168 -22.43 -27.92 -4.04
C GLY A 168 -22.16 -27.60 -5.52
N PRO A 169 -21.09 -28.12 -6.16
CA PRO A 169 -20.73 -27.75 -7.53
C PRO A 169 -21.46 -28.63 -8.57
N ALA A 170 -21.93 -28.02 -9.66
CA ALA A 170 -22.29 -28.67 -10.92
C ALA A 170 -21.45 -27.95 -12.00
N ALA A 171 -20.44 -28.54 -12.64
CA ALA A 171 -20.41 -29.68 -13.55
C ALA A 171 -21.11 -29.41 -14.89
N ALA A 172 -20.31 -29.45 -15.98
CA ALA A 172 -20.66 -29.55 -17.41
C ALA A 172 -21.48 -28.37 -17.98
N GLU A 173 -21.08 -27.69 -19.05
CA GLU A 173 -20.64 -28.19 -20.36
C GLU A 173 -19.47 -27.40 -20.99
#